data_AF-A0A9Q3YXZ1-F1
#
_entry.id   AF-A0A9Q3YXZ1-F1
#
_cell.length_a   1.000
_cell.length_b   1.000
_cell.length_c   1.000
_cell.angle_alpha   90.00
_cell.angle_beta   90.00
_cell.angle_gamma   90.00
#
_symmetry.space_group_name_H-M   'P 1'
#
loop_
_entity.id
_entity.type
_entity.pdbx_description
1 polymer ?
#
loop_
_entity_poly.entity_id
_entity_poly.type
_entity_poly.pdbx_seq_one_letter_code
_entity_poly.pdbx_strand_id
1 'polypeptide(L)'
;MQQLKVNKLYIKGFKSYLDAKEISLDSKTLIEGDNAQGKTSIGEAITWVFLGTDLIGNERATTRLINKKAKNTEVIIEFTFDNIQHTLIRRKKGSINELYLDDKKINNADISREFYKSKDIFLTIFNPGYFPMMTPKNSKEFLTGIMNEVDKNECLDELGDFLKEKLIKNKFLLNTVTFLKDKREDLRILEDDKIYLQGVIDGQSKIDIPEPKIFDDTELNDLRMELNNVVVKNNEELLNLINSLNKLNMEIDNIPYERPQLINISYLEKEKSNLLNEYKEYKEQYDGLEEKIITCTKCGNEIDINNLEKDRLANILKTIISKGKVKAVEIEEAKKENQKKELQYSDKVNEYKLNKSKEIANIKIKIKELEDKQLAATKEIEVKKQTLIQKIRDLEQQEKSILAFNMNIENLKKQQLEILKNIDNAKESLSNNELKIKEIKLLIDAAKQFNSIRLKKQTEFIGSYLNKVKLQFERLTKDGELKDDFKITYEGREFNALSNAEKIKAGLEISNLVMNVLNLNLPIFIDNAESITELPELDTQVIIAKVVKGKQLEIA
;
A
#
# COMPACT_ATOMS: atom_id res chain seq x y z
N MET A 1 -37.63 53.94 -38.50
CA MET A 1 -37.22 52.63 -39.05
C MET A 1 -36.30 52.87 -40.21
N GLN A 2 -35.22 52.08 -40.30
CA GLN A 2 -34.48 52.00 -41.55
C GLN A 2 -35.35 51.31 -42.59
N GLN A 3 -35.36 51.78 -43.83
CA GLN A 3 -36.24 51.20 -44.85
C GLN A 3 -35.54 51.00 -46.19
N LEU A 4 -35.54 49.75 -46.66
CA LEU A 4 -35.11 49.37 -48.00
C LEU A 4 -36.34 49.17 -48.90
N LYS A 5 -36.41 49.90 -50.02
CA LYS A 5 -37.41 49.70 -51.07
C LYS A 5 -36.70 49.45 -52.39
N VAL A 6 -37.11 48.42 -53.11
CA VAL A 6 -36.65 48.17 -54.47
C VAL A 6 -37.51 48.98 -55.42
N ASN A 7 -36.91 49.86 -56.21
CA ASN A 7 -37.62 50.73 -57.15
C ASN A 7 -37.70 50.09 -58.54
N LYS A 8 -36.58 49.53 -59.01
CA LYS A 8 -36.49 48.88 -60.32
C LYS A 8 -35.58 47.67 -60.29
N LEU A 9 -35.87 46.73 -61.17
CA LEU A 9 -35.12 45.51 -61.38
C LEU A 9 -34.91 45.27 -62.87
N TYR A 10 -33.65 45.14 -63.27
CA TYR A 10 -33.27 44.71 -64.62
C TYR A 10 -32.72 43.30 -64.56
N ILE A 11 -33.29 42.39 -65.35
CA ILE A 11 -32.93 40.97 -65.36
C ILE A 11 -32.52 40.57 -66.78
N LYS A 12 -31.36 39.92 -66.93
CA LYS A 12 -30.90 39.35 -68.19
C LYS A 12 -30.13 38.05 -67.97
N GLY A 13 -30.39 37.05 -68.80
CA GLY A 13 -29.74 35.74 -68.73
C GLY A 13 -29.97 34.99 -67.41
N PHE A 14 -31.06 35.26 -66.70
CA PHE A 14 -31.39 34.70 -65.38
C PHE A 14 -32.68 33.86 -65.48
N LYS A 15 -32.60 32.56 -65.17
CA LYS A 15 -33.71 31.61 -65.28
C LYS A 15 -34.52 31.76 -66.59
N SER A 16 -35.81 32.09 -66.52
CA SER A 16 -36.69 32.25 -67.68
C SER A 16 -36.42 33.53 -68.47
N TYR A 17 -35.70 34.51 -67.91
CA TYR A 17 -35.37 35.79 -68.54
C TYR A 17 -34.07 35.67 -69.33
N LEU A 18 -34.16 35.17 -70.58
CA LEU A 18 -33.01 35.14 -71.49
C LEU A 18 -32.62 36.55 -71.95
N ASP A 19 -33.60 37.28 -72.48
CA ASP A 19 -33.46 38.67 -72.92
C ASP A 19 -33.62 39.64 -71.75
N ALA A 20 -33.08 40.86 -71.92
CA ALA A 20 -33.16 41.89 -70.90
C ALA A 20 -34.61 42.32 -70.67
N LYS A 21 -35.03 42.37 -69.40
CA LYS A 21 -36.33 42.89 -68.99
C LYS A 21 -36.16 43.86 -67.82
N GLU A 22 -36.71 45.05 -67.97
CA GLU A 22 -36.87 46.03 -66.89
C GLU A 22 -38.23 45.82 -66.21
N ILE A 23 -38.24 45.93 -64.90
CA ILE A 23 -39.41 45.75 -64.04
C ILE A 23 -39.41 46.88 -63.01
N SER A 24 -40.46 47.70 -63.02
CA SER A 24 -40.72 48.67 -61.96
C SER A 24 -41.42 47.99 -60.80
N LEU A 25 -41.04 48.34 -59.57
CA LEU A 25 -41.61 47.80 -58.34
C LEU A 25 -42.07 48.96 -57.45
N ASP A 26 -43.37 49.01 -57.18
CA ASP A 26 -44.00 50.00 -56.30
C ASP A 26 -44.10 49.48 -54.86
N SER A 27 -44.64 50.30 -53.95
CA SER A 27 -44.87 49.91 -52.54
C SER A 27 -45.67 48.61 -52.42
N LYS A 28 -46.60 48.36 -53.34
CA LYS A 28 -47.30 47.08 -53.47
C LYS A 28 -47.33 46.72 -54.95
N THR A 29 -46.64 45.63 -55.31
CA THR A 29 -46.58 45.15 -56.70
C THR A 29 -47.22 43.78 -56.80
N LEU A 30 -48.10 43.58 -57.77
CA LEU A 30 -48.75 42.31 -58.08
C LEU A 30 -48.17 41.74 -59.39
N ILE A 31 -47.62 40.53 -59.29
CA ILE A 31 -47.03 39.77 -60.39
C ILE A 31 -47.94 38.57 -60.67
N GLU A 32 -48.67 38.61 -61.78
CA GLU A 32 -49.60 37.56 -62.18
C GLU A 32 -49.10 36.78 -63.40
N GLY A 33 -49.55 35.54 -63.53
CA GLY A 33 -49.24 34.69 -64.68
C GLY A 33 -49.42 33.22 -64.37
N ASP A 34 -49.48 32.38 -65.39
CA ASP A 34 -49.60 30.93 -65.22
C ASP A 34 -48.32 30.34 -64.61
N ASN A 35 -48.36 29.05 -64.26
CA ASN A 35 -47.19 28.32 -63.81
C ASN A 35 -46.05 28.40 -64.84
N ALA A 36 -44.82 28.43 -64.33
CA ALA A 36 -43.58 28.53 -65.10
C ALA A 36 -43.39 29.82 -65.95
N GLN A 37 -44.20 30.87 -65.76
CA GLN A 37 -44.06 32.15 -66.47
C GLN A 37 -42.95 33.08 -65.89
N GLY A 38 -42.18 32.63 -64.91
CA GLY A 38 -41.05 33.40 -64.35
C GLY A 38 -41.34 34.26 -63.11
N LYS A 39 -42.54 34.17 -62.53
CA LYS A 39 -42.94 34.94 -61.32
C LYS A 39 -41.95 34.78 -60.16
N THR A 40 -41.71 33.54 -59.72
CA THR A 40 -40.72 33.22 -58.66
C THR A 40 -39.31 33.65 -59.04
N SER A 41 -38.98 33.68 -60.34
CA SER A 41 -37.66 34.10 -60.81
C SER A 41 -37.38 35.58 -60.56
N ILE A 42 -38.41 36.43 -60.40
CA ILE A 42 -38.24 37.84 -59.98
C ILE A 42 -37.77 37.89 -58.52
N GLY A 43 -38.44 37.20 -57.60
CA GLY A 43 -38.02 37.12 -56.20
C GLY A 43 -36.62 36.50 -56.05
N GLU A 44 -36.30 35.47 -56.84
CA GLU A 44 -34.96 34.88 -56.87
C GLU A 44 -33.90 35.82 -57.45
N ALA A 45 -34.23 36.66 -58.42
CA ALA A 45 -33.30 37.64 -58.97
C ALA A 45 -32.94 38.71 -57.92
N ILE A 46 -33.95 39.22 -57.18
CA ILE A 46 -33.75 40.15 -56.05
C ILE A 46 -32.87 39.49 -54.97
N THR A 47 -33.20 38.25 -54.61
CA THR A 47 -32.42 37.49 -53.62
C THR A 47 -30.98 37.29 -54.08
N TRP A 48 -30.79 36.94 -55.36
CA TRP A 48 -29.47 36.66 -55.91
C TRP A 48 -28.62 37.92 -56.01
N VAL A 49 -29.17 39.07 -56.40
CA VAL A 49 -28.38 40.31 -56.50
C VAL A 49 -27.86 40.74 -55.12
N PHE A 50 -28.71 40.72 -54.09
CA PHE A 50 -28.30 41.06 -52.72
C PHE A 50 -27.38 40.00 -52.09
N LEU A 51 -27.77 38.72 -52.10
CA LEU A 51 -27.13 37.67 -51.30
C LEU A 51 -26.18 36.78 -52.09
N GLY A 52 -26.40 36.62 -53.39
CA GLY A 52 -25.74 35.59 -54.21
C GLY A 52 -26.27 34.18 -53.95
N THR A 53 -27.44 34.05 -53.33
CA THR A 53 -28.11 32.79 -53.03
C THR A 53 -29.45 32.71 -53.74
N ASP A 54 -30.16 31.60 -53.57
CA ASP A 54 -31.59 31.52 -53.87
C ASP A 54 -32.46 31.89 -52.65
N LEU A 55 -33.79 31.78 -52.81
CA LEU A 55 -34.82 32.08 -51.80
C LEU A 55 -34.75 31.22 -50.52
N ILE A 56 -33.97 30.14 -50.52
CA ILE A 56 -33.75 29.28 -49.34
C ILE A 56 -32.31 29.38 -48.80
N GLY A 57 -31.54 30.38 -49.25
CA GLY A 57 -30.21 30.67 -48.72
C GLY A 57 -29.09 29.76 -49.20
N ASN A 58 -29.31 28.95 -50.25
CA ASN A 58 -28.30 28.05 -50.79
C ASN A 58 -27.34 28.78 -51.75
N GLU A 59 -26.11 28.99 -51.32
CA GLU A 59 -25.05 29.66 -52.10
C GLU A 59 -24.60 28.86 -53.34
N ARG A 60 -24.77 27.53 -53.31
CA ARG A 60 -24.40 26.65 -54.44
C ARG A 60 -25.45 26.64 -55.55
N ALA A 61 -26.59 27.30 -55.33
CA ALA A 61 -27.68 27.37 -56.28
C ALA A 61 -27.37 28.24 -57.52
N THR A 62 -26.28 29.00 -57.53
CA THR A 62 -25.98 29.92 -58.63
C THR A 62 -26.06 29.27 -60.02
N THR A 63 -25.65 28.01 -60.19
CA THR A 63 -25.75 27.29 -61.48
C THR A 63 -27.18 27.03 -61.94
N ARG A 64 -28.15 26.91 -61.03
CA ARG A 64 -29.59 26.76 -61.37
C ARG A 64 -30.32 28.10 -61.55
N LEU A 65 -29.71 29.20 -61.11
CA LEU A 65 -30.27 30.56 -61.25
C LEU A 65 -29.92 31.17 -62.62
N ILE A 66 -28.82 30.73 -63.24
CA ILE A 66 -28.39 31.17 -64.57
C ILE A 66 -29.19 30.47 -65.67
N ASN A 67 -29.55 31.22 -66.72
CA ASN A 67 -30.10 30.62 -67.93
C ASN A 67 -28.98 29.93 -68.73
N LYS A 68 -29.15 28.63 -69.01
CA LYS A 68 -28.16 27.80 -69.74
C LYS A 68 -27.83 28.31 -71.16
N LYS A 69 -28.72 29.07 -71.78
CA LYS A 69 -28.52 29.65 -73.13
C LYS A 69 -27.84 31.02 -73.09
N ALA A 70 -27.74 31.66 -71.92
CA ALA A 70 -27.17 32.99 -71.79
C ALA A 70 -25.63 32.92 -71.72
N LYS A 71 -24.96 33.79 -72.48
CA LYS A 71 -23.50 33.95 -72.40
C LYS A 71 -23.08 34.70 -71.11
N ASN A 72 -23.89 35.67 -70.71
CA ASN A 72 -23.70 36.49 -69.51
C ASN A 72 -25.04 36.57 -68.76
N THR A 73 -25.00 36.51 -67.44
CA THR A 73 -26.13 36.79 -66.55
C THR A 73 -25.88 38.10 -65.83
N GLU A 74 -26.88 38.96 -65.79
CA GLU A 74 -26.81 40.27 -65.16
C GLU A 74 -28.13 40.58 -64.48
N VAL A 75 -28.04 40.99 -63.22
CA VAL A 75 -29.16 41.52 -62.45
C VAL A 75 -28.73 42.85 -61.88
N ILE A 76 -29.49 43.91 -62.16
CA ILE A 76 -29.28 45.27 -61.68
C ILE A 76 -30.52 45.63 -60.88
N ILE A 77 -30.33 46.16 -59.68
CA ILE A 77 -31.41 46.61 -58.82
C ILE A 77 -31.16 48.07 -58.42
N GLU A 78 -32.13 48.93 -58.72
CA GLU A 78 -32.19 50.29 -58.20
C GLU A 78 -33.08 50.24 -56.96
N PHE A 79 -32.55 50.67 -55.83
CA PHE A 79 -33.26 50.62 -54.55
C PHE A 79 -32.97 51.89 -53.74
N THR A 80 -33.86 52.17 -52.82
CA THR A 80 -33.73 53.27 -51.87
C THR A 80 -33.51 52.69 -50.48
N PHE A 81 -32.50 53.16 -49.76
CA PHE A 81 -32.26 52.84 -48.35
C PHE A 81 -32.17 54.14 -47.56
N ASP A 82 -33.02 54.32 -46.55
CA ASP A 82 -33.09 55.57 -45.75
C ASP A 82 -33.22 56.84 -46.61
N ASN A 83 -34.03 56.76 -47.67
CA ASN A 83 -34.25 57.81 -48.69
C ASN A 83 -33.04 58.13 -49.57
N ILE A 84 -31.96 57.35 -49.50
CA ILE A 84 -30.80 57.45 -50.39
C ILE A 84 -30.96 56.41 -51.50
N GLN A 85 -30.78 56.84 -52.75
CA GLN A 85 -30.82 55.94 -53.90
C GLN A 85 -29.48 55.23 -54.08
N HIS A 86 -29.57 53.94 -54.36
CA HIS A 86 -28.44 53.07 -54.61
C HIS A 86 -28.70 52.20 -55.85
N THR A 87 -27.63 51.83 -56.53
CA THR A 87 -27.65 50.84 -57.61
C THR A 87 -26.74 49.68 -57.27
N LEU A 88 -27.31 48.47 -57.20
CA LEU A 88 -26.55 47.24 -56.97
C LEU A 88 -26.58 46.35 -58.23
N ILE A 89 -25.41 45.95 -58.68
CA ILE A 89 -25.21 45.19 -59.92
C ILE A 89 -24.51 43.89 -59.59
N ARG A 90 -25.13 42.76 -59.92
CA ARG A 90 -24.47 41.44 -59.89
C ARG A 90 -24.40 40.85 -61.28
N ARG A 91 -23.18 40.48 -61.69
CA ARG A 91 -22.88 39.88 -62.99
C ARG A 91 -22.21 38.53 -62.83
N LYS A 92 -22.51 37.64 -63.77
CA LYS A 92 -21.82 36.37 -63.92
C LYS A 92 -21.53 36.07 -65.38
N LYS A 93 -20.26 35.80 -65.67
CA LYS A 93 -19.77 35.41 -67.00
C LYS A 93 -18.82 34.23 -66.86
N GLY A 94 -19.31 33.03 -67.17
CA GLY A 94 -18.59 31.79 -66.89
C GLY A 94 -18.28 31.65 -65.39
N SER A 95 -17.00 31.54 -65.03
CA SER A 95 -16.53 31.47 -63.64
C SER A 95 -16.45 32.82 -62.93
N ILE A 96 -16.42 33.93 -63.67
CA ILE A 96 -16.26 35.28 -63.12
C ILE A 96 -17.60 35.74 -62.52
N ASN A 97 -17.56 36.16 -61.25
CA ASN A 97 -18.67 36.83 -60.58
C ASN A 97 -18.23 38.24 -60.19
N GLU A 98 -19.08 39.22 -60.46
CA GLU A 98 -18.80 40.63 -60.13
C GLU A 98 -19.99 41.23 -59.40
N LEU A 99 -19.70 42.13 -58.47
CA LEU A 99 -20.66 42.80 -57.63
C LEU A 99 -20.25 44.25 -57.45
N TYR A 100 -21.15 45.18 -57.76
CA TYR A 100 -20.90 46.61 -57.69
C TYR A 100 -22.05 47.30 -56.96
N LEU A 101 -21.72 48.23 -56.07
CA LEU A 101 -22.63 49.16 -55.40
C LEU A 101 -22.21 50.57 -55.80
N ASP A 102 -23.11 51.35 -56.40
CA ASP A 102 -22.86 52.74 -56.85
C ASP A 102 -21.54 52.88 -57.62
N ASP A 103 -21.41 52.04 -58.66
CA ASP A 103 -20.24 51.91 -59.55
C ASP A 103 -18.94 51.42 -58.90
N LYS A 104 -18.93 51.12 -57.60
CA LYS A 104 -17.77 50.60 -56.88
C LYS A 104 -17.87 49.09 -56.67
N LYS A 105 -16.79 48.37 -56.98
CA LYS A 105 -16.71 46.92 -56.75
C LYS A 105 -16.73 46.64 -55.24
N ILE A 106 -17.61 45.74 -54.80
CA ILE A 106 -17.85 45.42 -53.39
C ILE A 106 -17.94 43.89 -53.18
N ASN A 107 -17.98 43.44 -51.94
CA ASN A 107 -18.26 42.05 -51.58
C ASN A 107 -19.60 41.92 -50.82
N ASN A 108 -20.10 40.68 -50.69
CA ASN A 108 -21.37 40.40 -50.01
C ASN A 108 -21.39 40.80 -48.52
N ALA A 109 -20.25 40.75 -47.83
CA ALA A 109 -20.18 41.03 -46.39
C ALA A 109 -20.38 42.51 -46.10
N ASP A 110 -19.87 43.39 -46.97
CA ASP A 110 -20.05 44.84 -46.82
C ASP A 110 -21.52 45.23 -47.07
N ILE A 111 -22.15 44.72 -48.13
CA ILE A 111 -23.60 44.91 -48.39
C ILE A 111 -24.43 44.40 -47.21
N SER A 112 -24.09 43.22 -46.69
CA SER A 112 -24.79 42.65 -45.54
C SER A 112 -24.71 43.57 -44.33
N ARG A 113 -23.52 44.09 -44.00
CA ARG A 113 -23.34 44.98 -42.85
C ARG A 113 -24.11 46.29 -43.02
N GLU A 114 -24.16 46.82 -44.23
CA GLU A 114 -24.76 48.12 -44.52
C GLU A 114 -26.28 48.09 -44.57
N PHE A 115 -26.89 47.10 -45.25
CA PHE A 115 -28.31 47.17 -45.60
C PHE A 115 -29.23 46.21 -44.85
N TYR A 116 -28.77 45.00 -44.49
CA TYR A 116 -29.67 43.95 -43.96
C TYR A 116 -29.11 43.11 -42.80
N LYS A 117 -27.98 43.51 -42.25
CA LYS A 117 -27.23 42.90 -41.13
C LYS A 117 -26.70 41.49 -41.42
N SER A 118 -27.56 40.53 -41.77
CA SER A 118 -27.17 39.15 -42.11
C SER A 118 -28.04 38.53 -43.20
N LYS A 119 -27.52 37.50 -43.88
CA LYS A 119 -28.26 36.71 -44.87
C LYS A 119 -29.59 36.19 -44.31
N ASP A 120 -29.56 35.64 -43.09
CA ASP A 120 -30.74 35.04 -42.48
C ASP A 120 -31.79 36.09 -42.10
N ILE A 121 -31.37 37.31 -41.73
CA ILE A 121 -32.28 38.43 -41.47
C ILE A 121 -32.98 38.82 -42.77
N PHE A 122 -32.21 39.01 -43.86
CA PHE A 122 -32.76 39.33 -45.17
C PHE A 122 -33.77 38.27 -45.62
N LEU A 123 -33.41 36.99 -45.60
CA LEU A 123 -34.27 35.91 -46.08
C LEU A 123 -35.51 35.70 -45.18
N THR A 124 -35.38 35.85 -43.86
CA THR A 124 -36.53 35.74 -42.94
C THR A 124 -37.57 36.83 -43.19
N ILE A 125 -37.12 38.05 -43.51
CA ILE A 125 -38.04 39.14 -43.86
C ILE A 125 -38.55 38.97 -45.29
N PHE A 126 -37.64 38.83 -46.26
CA PHE A 126 -37.96 38.82 -47.69
C PHE A 126 -38.77 37.60 -48.13
N ASN A 127 -38.53 36.42 -47.56
CA ASN A 127 -39.27 35.20 -47.87
C ASN A 127 -39.93 34.64 -46.59
N PRO A 128 -41.25 34.85 -46.40
CA PRO A 128 -42.00 34.34 -45.25
C PRO A 128 -41.85 32.82 -45.00
N GLY A 129 -41.52 32.04 -46.03
CA GLY A 129 -41.29 30.61 -45.91
C GLY A 129 -39.91 30.21 -45.36
N TYR A 130 -38.96 31.15 -45.24
CA TYR A 130 -37.57 30.83 -44.92
C TYR A 130 -37.35 30.37 -43.47
N PHE A 131 -37.74 31.18 -42.50
CA PHE A 131 -37.49 30.90 -41.08
C PHE A 131 -38.10 29.57 -40.61
N PRO A 132 -39.35 29.22 -40.97
CA PRO A 132 -39.92 27.94 -40.57
C PRO A 132 -39.23 26.69 -41.16
N MET A 133 -38.41 26.85 -42.20
CA MET A 133 -37.61 25.77 -42.80
C MET A 133 -36.25 25.59 -42.12
N MET A 134 -35.85 26.51 -41.24
CA MET A 134 -34.61 26.36 -40.47
C MET A 134 -34.67 25.14 -39.53
N THR A 135 -33.51 24.59 -39.22
CA THR A 135 -33.43 23.58 -38.16
C THR A 135 -33.73 24.21 -36.79
N PRO A 136 -34.29 23.47 -35.82
CA PRO A 136 -34.51 23.94 -34.45
C PRO A 136 -33.31 24.70 -33.84
N LYS A 137 -32.10 24.19 -34.04
CA LYS A 137 -30.87 24.81 -33.56
C LYS A 137 -30.65 26.19 -34.20
N ASN A 138 -30.70 26.27 -35.53
CA ASN A 138 -30.47 27.51 -36.26
C ASN A 138 -31.56 28.55 -35.95
N SER A 139 -32.82 28.14 -35.82
CA SER A 139 -33.91 29.05 -35.43
C SER A 139 -33.67 29.69 -34.06
N LYS A 140 -33.21 28.90 -33.07
CA LYS A 140 -32.88 29.43 -31.74
C LYS A 140 -31.69 30.37 -31.75
N GLU A 141 -30.63 30.01 -32.46
CA GLU A 141 -29.45 30.85 -32.62
C GLU A 141 -29.80 32.18 -33.33
N PHE A 142 -30.61 32.11 -34.40
CA PHE A 142 -31.11 33.29 -35.11
C PHE A 142 -31.92 34.21 -34.19
N LEU A 143 -32.93 33.67 -33.49
CA LEU A 143 -33.78 34.45 -32.59
C LEU A 143 -32.96 35.08 -31.46
N THR A 144 -32.06 34.30 -30.86
CA THR A 144 -31.15 34.79 -29.82
C THR A 144 -30.25 35.92 -30.34
N GLY A 145 -29.81 35.85 -31.60
CA GLY A 145 -28.96 36.86 -32.23
C GLY A 145 -29.67 38.18 -32.58
N ILE A 146 -30.99 38.16 -32.76
CA ILE A 146 -31.78 39.38 -33.01
C ILE A 146 -32.39 39.97 -31.73
N MET A 147 -32.47 39.19 -30.65
CA MET A 147 -32.95 39.67 -29.35
C MET A 147 -31.94 40.61 -28.68
N ASN A 148 -32.45 41.53 -27.86
CA ASN A 148 -31.63 42.22 -26.88
C ASN A 148 -31.15 41.21 -25.82
N GLU A 149 -29.93 41.40 -25.30
CA GLU A 149 -29.49 40.62 -24.14
C GLU A 149 -30.45 40.86 -22.98
N VAL A 150 -31.03 39.78 -22.45
CA VAL A 150 -31.80 39.85 -21.21
C VAL A 150 -30.85 40.20 -20.08
N ASP A 151 -31.19 41.23 -19.31
CA ASP A 151 -30.37 41.63 -18.16
C ASP A 151 -30.27 40.46 -17.17
N LYS A 152 -29.03 40.02 -16.95
CA LYS A 152 -28.74 38.93 -16.02
C LYS A 152 -29.11 39.31 -14.60
N ASN A 153 -29.05 40.58 -14.23
CA ASN A 153 -29.43 41.05 -12.90
C ASN A 153 -30.93 40.93 -12.68
N GLU A 154 -31.76 41.28 -13.66
CA GLU A 154 -33.20 41.07 -13.56
C GLU A 154 -33.56 39.58 -13.39
N CYS A 155 -32.86 38.69 -14.10
CA CYS A 155 -33.06 37.25 -13.93
C CYS A 155 -32.63 36.77 -12.53
N LEU A 156 -31.58 37.36 -11.97
CA LEU A 156 -31.12 37.08 -10.61
C LEU A 156 -32.08 37.63 -9.54
N ASP A 157 -32.71 38.77 -9.78
CA ASP A 157 -33.66 39.36 -8.84
C ASP A 157 -34.93 38.51 -8.71
N GLU A 158 -35.40 37.93 -9.83
CA GLU A 158 -36.59 37.05 -9.85
C GLU A 158 -36.34 35.67 -9.19
N LEU A 159 -35.07 35.25 -9.03
CA LEU A 159 -34.69 34.03 -8.28
C LEU A 159 -34.86 34.15 -6.77
N GLY A 160 -34.89 35.38 -6.24
CA GLY A 160 -34.85 35.67 -4.81
C GLY A 160 -33.44 35.72 -4.21
N ASP A 161 -33.29 36.52 -3.16
CA ASP A 161 -31.99 36.91 -2.58
C ASP A 161 -31.11 35.72 -2.21
N PHE A 162 -31.69 34.68 -1.61
CA PHE A 162 -30.93 33.50 -1.17
C PHE A 162 -30.21 32.78 -2.32
N LEU A 163 -30.92 32.50 -3.44
CA LEU A 163 -30.32 31.80 -4.58
C LEU A 163 -29.39 32.72 -5.37
N LYS A 164 -29.75 34.01 -5.48
CA LYS A 164 -28.92 35.05 -6.08
C LYS A 164 -27.56 35.14 -5.40
N GLU A 165 -27.53 35.28 -4.08
CA GLU A 165 -26.28 35.33 -3.30
C GLU A 165 -25.42 34.08 -3.50
N LYS A 166 -26.05 32.89 -3.48
CA LYS A 166 -25.36 31.61 -3.71
C LYS A 166 -24.70 31.55 -5.09
N LEU A 167 -25.40 31.96 -6.15
CA LEU A 167 -24.86 32.00 -7.52
C LEU A 167 -23.72 33.02 -7.65
N ILE A 168 -23.88 34.23 -7.11
CA ILE A 168 -22.86 35.30 -7.15
C ILE A 168 -21.58 34.85 -6.43
N LYS A 169 -21.71 34.33 -5.20
CA LYS A 169 -20.58 33.84 -4.41
C LYS A 169 -19.80 32.72 -5.12
N ASN A 170 -20.51 31.92 -5.92
CA ASN A 170 -19.94 30.84 -6.73
C ASN A 170 -19.54 31.27 -8.15
N LYS A 171 -19.41 32.59 -8.42
CA LYS A 171 -18.91 33.14 -9.68
C LYS A 171 -19.74 32.76 -10.91
N PHE A 172 -21.04 32.51 -10.73
CA PHE A 172 -21.94 32.12 -11.82
C PHE A 172 -21.89 33.10 -13.01
N LEU A 173 -21.91 34.41 -12.73
CA LEU A 173 -21.93 35.46 -13.75
C LEU A 173 -20.66 35.51 -14.62
N LEU A 174 -19.52 35.03 -14.11
CA LEU A 174 -18.27 34.94 -14.87
C LEU A 174 -18.30 33.77 -15.88
N ASN A 175 -19.17 32.78 -15.67
CA ASN A 175 -19.19 31.56 -16.46
C ASN A 175 -20.59 30.98 -16.64
N THR A 176 -21.56 31.79 -17.08
CA THR A 176 -22.95 31.34 -17.22
C THR A 176 -23.12 30.21 -18.25
N VAL A 177 -22.15 30.02 -19.15
CA VAL A 177 -22.20 29.02 -20.23
C VAL A 177 -21.77 27.64 -19.74
N THR A 178 -20.65 27.52 -19.02
CA THR A 178 -20.16 26.20 -18.58
C THR A 178 -20.44 25.89 -17.11
N PHE A 179 -20.95 26.83 -16.31
CA PHE A 179 -21.21 26.62 -14.89
C PHE A 179 -21.99 25.34 -14.57
N LEU A 180 -23.07 25.06 -15.31
CA LEU A 180 -23.87 23.84 -15.11
C LEU A 180 -23.07 22.57 -15.43
N LYS A 181 -22.21 22.62 -16.46
CA LYS A 181 -21.34 21.50 -16.82
C LYS A 181 -20.29 21.28 -15.72
N ASP A 182 -19.64 22.35 -15.30
CA ASP A 182 -18.56 22.30 -14.30
C ASP A 182 -19.09 21.81 -12.94
N LYS A 183 -20.25 22.31 -12.50
CA LYS A 183 -20.89 21.86 -11.25
C LYS A 183 -21.37 20.42 -11.29
N ARG A 184 -21.80 19.92 -12.46
CA ARG A 184 -22.14 18.50 -12.63
C ARG A 184 -20.92 17.60 -12.53
N GLU A 185 -19.78 18.05 -13.04
CA GLU A 185 -18.53 17.32 -12.89
C GLU A 185 -18.06 17.31 -11.44
N ASP A 186 -18.07 18.47 -10.76
CA ASP A 186 -17.76 18.56 -9.32
C ASP A 186 -18.67 17.61 -8.50
N LEU A 187 -19.96 17.57 -8.83
CA LEU A 187 -20.93 16.69 -8.17
C LEU A 187 -20.56 15.22 -8.36
N ARG A 188 -20.24 14.81 -9.60
CA ARG A 188 -19.88 13.44 -9.92
C ARG A 188 -18.62 13.01 -9.15
N ILE A 189 -17.59 13.85 -9.12
CA ILE A 189 -16.34 13.56 -8.39
C ILE A 189 -16.64 13.32 -6.91
N LEU A 190 -17.46 14.18 -6.29
CA LEU A 190 -17.82 14.00 -4.87
C LEU A 190 -18.69 12.77 -4.62
N GLU A 191 -19.58 12.40 -5.55
CA GLU A 191 -20.39 11.18 -5.46
C GLU A 191 -19.53 9.92 -5.62
N ASP A 192 -18.53 9.92 -6.51
CA ASP A 192 -17.54 8.86 -6.67
C ASP A 192 -16.67 8.72 -5.39
N ASP A 193 -16.18 9.85 -4.84
CA ASP A 193 -15.42 9.88 -3.58
C ASP A 193 -16.25 9.36 -2.40
N LYS A 194 -17.56 9.65 -2.38
CA LYS A 194 -18.47 9.14 -1.35
C LYS A 194 -18.50 7.60 -1.34
N ILE A 195 -18.62 7.00 -2.53
CA ILE A 195 -18.63 5.53 -2.69
C ILE A 195 -17.30 4.94 -2.21
N TYR A 196 -16.17 5.57 -2.60
CA TYR A 196 -14.85 5.14 -2.18
C TYR A 196 -14.69 5.18 -0.65
N LEU A 197 -15.03 6.31 -0.01
CA LEU A 197 -14.91 6.48 1.44
C LEU A 197 -15.80 5.49 2.20
N GLN A 198 -17.02 5.24 1.71
CA GLN A 198 -17.90 4.23 2.27
C GLN A 198 -17.27 2.83 2.16
N GLY A 199 -16.66 2.49 1.02
CA GLY A 199 -15.93 1.24 0.85
C GLY A 199 -14.73 1.09 1.80
N VAL A 200 -14.01 2.17 2.11
CA VAL A 200 -12.94 2.17 3.11
C VAL A 200 -13.49 1.87 4.51
N ILE A 201 -14.61 2.50 4.89
CA ILE A 201 -15.26 2.31 6.19
C ILE A 201 -15.77 0.86 6.32
N ASP A 202 -16.42 0.34 5.29
CA ASP A 202 -17.03 -1.00 5.31
C ASP A 202 -15.98 -2.11 5.18
N GLY A 203 -14.90 -1.86 4.43
CA GLY A 203 -13.82 -2.82 4.21
C GLY A 203 -12.85 -2.96 5.38
N GLN A 204 -12.77 -1.97 6.27
CA GLN A 204 -11.92 -2.02 7.45
C GLN A 204 -12.65 -2.65 8.64
N SER A 205 -12.23 -3.87 9.00
CA SER A 205 -12.78 -4.61 10.14
C SER A 205 -11.92 -4.45 11.40
N LYS A 206 -12.56 -4.55 12.57
CA LYS A 206 -11.82 -4.64 13.83
C LYS A 206 -11.05 -5.95 13.87
N ILE A 207 -9.76 -5.86 14.21
CA ILE A 207 -8.92 -7.02 14.48
C ILE A 207 -9.42 -7.67 15.79
N ASP A 208 -9.56 -9.00 15.79
CA ASP A 208 -9.78 -9.77 17.01
C ASP A 208 -8.46 -9.88 17.79
N ILE A 209 -8.44 -9.36 19.02
CA ILE A 209 -7.23 -9.26 19.83
C ILE A 209 -7.38 -10.20 21.03
N PRO A 210 -6.60 -11.30 21.10
CA PRO A 210 -6.61 -12.19 22.25
C PRO A 210 -6.18 -11.49 23.54
N GLU A 211 -6.61 -12.03 24.68
CA GLU A 211 -6.17 -11.54 25.99
C GLU A 211 -4.69 -11.87 26.26
N PRO A 212 -3.94 -10.96 26.91
CA PRO A 212 -2.55 -11.21 27.28
C PRO A 212 -2.46 -12.35 28.29
N LYS A 213 -1.42 -13.17 28.15
CA LYS A 213 -1.13 -14.27 29.08
C LYS A 213 -0.21 -13.77 30.19
N ILE A 214 -0.40 -14.27 31.41
CA ILE A 214 0.46 -13.99 32.56
C ILE A 214 1.28 -15.26 32.85
N PHE A 215 2.58 -15.09 33.05
CA PHE A 215 3.46 -16.16 33.53
C PHE A 215 3.64 -16.00 35.04
N ASP A 216 3.39 -17.07 35.80
CA ASP A 216 3.68 -17.14 37.24
C ASP A 216 5.12 -17.63 37.42
N ASP A 217 6.00 -16.78 37.95
CA ASP A 217 7.42 -17.07 38.13
C ASP A 217 7.73 -17.76 39.47
N THR A 218 6.72 -17.99 40.32
CA THR A 218 6.89 -18.61 41.64
C THR A 218 7.58 -19.97 41.54
N GLU A 219 7.09 -20.88 40.68
CA GLU A 219 7.68 -22.21 40.50
C GLU A 219 9.10 -22.16 39.93
N LEU A 220 9.36 -21.24 39.01
CA LEU A 220 10.69 -21.06 38.41
C LEU A 220 11.71 -20.58 39.45
N ASN A 221 11.30 -19.63 40.31
CA ASN A 221 12.13 -19.11 41.38
C ASN A 221 12.40 -20.16 42.47
N ASP A 222 11.38 -20.96 42.82
CA ASP A 222 11.51 -22.06 43.78
C ASP A 222 12.50 -23.12 43.27
N LEU A 223 12.41 -23.51 42.00
CA LEU A 223 13.34 -24.47 41.38
C LEU A 223 14.79 -23.95 41.33
N ARG A 224 14.98 -22.66 41.06
CA ARG A 224 16.31 -22.00 41.10
C ARG A 224 16.90 -22.03 42.51
N MET A 225 16.07 -21.76 43.51
CA MET A 225 16.48 -21.84 44.92
C MET A 225 16.81 -23.29 45.32
N GLU A 226 16.00 -24.27 44.89
CA GLU A 226 16.29 -25.69 45.13
C GLU A 226 17.63 -26.09 44.53
N LEU A 227 17.92 -25.71 43.28
CA LEU A 227 19.18 -26.02 42.59
C LEU A 227 20.40 -25.43 43.32
N ASN A 228 20.31 -24.18 43.78
CA ASN A 228 21.39 -23.52 44.52
C ASN A 228 21.70 -24.21 45.85
N ASN A 229 20.71 -24.85 46.48
CA ASN A 229 20.87 -25.53 47.76
C ASN A 229 21.47 -26.95 47.63
N VAL A 230 21.70 -27.47 46.42
CA VAL A 230 22.27 -28.81 46.21
C VAL A 230 23.80 -28.80 46.35
N VAL A 231 24.30 -29.18 47.53
CA VAL A 231 25.74 -29.23 47.88
C VAL A 231 26.20 -30.66 48.18
N VAL A 232 27.42 -31.01 47.75
CA VAL A 232 28.09 -32.28 48.13
C VAL A 232 28.74 -32.09 49.50
N LYS A 233 28.37 -32.91 50.49
CA LYS A 233 28.97 -32.88 51.83
C LYS A 233 30.35 -33.56 51.82
N ASN A 234 31.32 -32.96 52.50
CA ASN A 234 32.63 -33.59 52.73
C ASN A 234 32.50 -34.78 53.67
N ASN A 235 33.16 -35.89 53.34
CA ASN A 235 33.16 -37.10 54.16
C ASN A 235 34.35 -37.08 55.14
N GLU A 236 34.15 -36.46 56.31
CA GLU A 236 35.19 -36.35 57.36
C GLU A 236 35.65 -37.72 57.87
N GLU A 237 34.76 -38.72 57.87
CA GLU A 237 35.07 -40.09 58.30
C GLU A 237 36.06 -40.77 57.34
N LEU A 238 35.90 -40.57 56.04
CA LEU A 238 36.84 -41.06 55.02
C LEU A 238 38.24 -40.43 55.22
N LEU A 239 38.31 -39.13 55.47
CA LEU A 239 39.58 -38.43 55.73
C LEU A 239 40.28 -38.97 56.97
N ASN A 240 39.53 -39.23 58.04
CA ASN A 240 40.06 -39.80 59.28
C ASN A 240 40.60 -41.23 59.10
N LEU A 241 39.92 -42.05 58.29
CA LEU A 241 40.37 -43.41 57.97
C LEU A 241 41.63 -43.41 57.10
N ILE A 242 41.75 -42.51 56.13
CA ILE A 242 42.96 -42.34 55.31
C ILE A 242 44.15 -41.96 56.21
N ASN A 243 43.96 -41.02 57.14
CA ASN A 243 45.00 -40.64 58.11
C ASN A 243 45.41 -41.80 59.01
N SER A 244 44.43 -42.60 59.47
CA SER A 244 44.67 -43.79 60.31
C SER A 244 45.44 -44.87 59.54
N LEU A 245 45.12 -45.09 58.26
CA LEU A 245 45.83 -46.00 57.39
C LEU A 245 47.30 -45.61 57.23
N ASN A 246 47.57 -44.31 57.01
CA ASN A 246 48.92 -43.79 56.88
C ASN A 246 49.74 -44.02 58.16
N LYS A 247 49.14 -43.82 59.33
CA LYS A 247 49.80 -44.08 60.63
C LYS A 247 50.15 -45.56 60.81
N LEU A 248 49.24 -46.47 60.50
CA LEU A 248 49.47 -47.91 60.59
C LEU A 248 50.55 -48.42 59.64
N ASN A 249 50.62 -47.85 58.43
CA ASN A 249 51.72 -48.15 57.50
C ASN A 249 53.08 -47.68 58.04
N MET A 250 53.15 -46.57 58.80
CA MET A 250 54.40 -46.18 59.44
C MET A 250 54.79 -47.10 60.61
N GLU A 251 53.81 -47.64 61.34
CA GLU A 251 54.03 -48.57 62.45
C GLU A 251 54.55 -49.94 61.99
N ILE A 252 54.11 -50.45 60.83
CA ILE A 252 54.56 -51.75 60.32
C ILE A 252 56.03 -51.75 59.86
N ASP A 253 56.50 -50.59 59.38
CA ASP A 253 57.90 -50.39 58.95
C ASP A 253 58.86 -50.23 60.15
N ASN A 254 58.35 -49.76 61.31
CA ASN A 254 59.13 -49.49 62.51
C ASN A 254 58.87 -50.53 63.62
N ILE A 255 59.59 -51.65 63.57
CA ILE A 255 59.37 -52.80 64.47
C ILE A 255 59.91 -52.51 65.89
N PRO A 256 59.11 -52.61 66.96
CA PRO A 256 59.49 -52.22 68.32
C PRO A 256 60.17 -53.37 69.13
N TYR A 257 61.03 -54.17 68.49
CA TYR A 257 61.75 -55.26 69.17
C TYR A 257 63.27 -55.14 68.95
N GLU A 258 64.02 -55.11 70.06
CA GLU A 258 65.49 -55.11 70.05
C GLU A 258 66.06 -56.50 69.78
N ARG A 259 67.18 -56.56 69.05
CA ARG A 259 67.86 -57.83 68.75
C ARG A 259 68.51 -58.42 70.01
N PRO A 260 68.40 -59.74 70.27
CA PRO A 260 68.96 -60.36 71.46
C PRO A 260 70.50 -60.37 71.45
N GLN A 261 71.12 -60.26 72.62
CA GLN A 261 72.57 -60.45 72.80
C GLN A 261 72.91 -61.94 72.90
N LEU A 262 73.87 -62.37 72.08
CA LEU A 262 74.31 -63.77 71.97
C LEU A 262 75.57 -64.04 72.80
N ILE A 263 75.66 -65.22 73.41
CA ILE A 263 76.83 -65.69 74.16
C ILE A 263 78.00 -65.89 73.20
N ASN A 264 79.19 -65.39 73.57
CA ASN A 264 80.40 -65.45 72.75
C ASN A 264 81.08 -66.82 72.83
N ILE A 265 80.67 -67.74 71.97
CA ILE A 265 81.19 -69.10 71.89
C ILE A 265 82.69 -69.14 71.55
N SER A 266 83.21 -68.18 70.77
CA SER A 266 84.62 -68.20 70.33
C SER A 266 85.61 -68.08 71.50
N TYR A 267 85.20 -67.39 72.58
CA TYR A 267 86.02 -67.25 73.78
C TYR A 267 86.15 -68.59 74.53
N LEU A 268 85.04 -69.32 74.68
CA LEU A 268 85.01 -70.63 75.34
C LEU A 268 85.79 -71.69 74.56
N GLU A 269 85.75 -71.65 73.23
CA GLU A 269 86.55 -72.53 72.36
C GLU A 269 88.05 -72.32 72.54
N LYS A 270 88.48 -71.07 72.75
CA LYS A 270 89.89 -70.71 72.99
C LYS A 270 90.42 -71.27 74.31
N GLU A 271 89.64 -71.20 75.40
CA GLU A 271 90.04 -71.77 76.70
C GLU A 271 90.18 -73.29 76.65
N LYS A 272 89.27 -73.99 75.95
CA LYS A 272 89.39 -75.44 75.71
C LYS A 272 90.67 -75.79 74.97
N SER A 273 91.07 -74.99 73.98
CA SER A 273 92.32 -75.19 73.24
C SER A 273 93.56 -75.06 74.12
N ASN A 274 93.56 -74.10 75.06
CA ASN A 274 94.68 -73.91 75.99
C ASN A 274 94.86 -75.12 76.92
N LEU A 275 93.77 -75.64 77.48
CA LEU A 275 93.80 -76.85 78.32
C LEU A 275 94.31 -78.07 77.55
N LEU A 276 94.00 -78.17 76.26
CA LEU A 276 94.49 -79.25 75.40
C LEU A 276 96.02 -79.18 75.21
N ASN A 277 96.59 -77.98 75.17
CA ASN A 277 98.03 -77.77 75.04
C ASN A 277 98.76 -78.10 76.35
N GLU A 278 98.27 -77.61 77.50
CA GLU A 278 98.83 -77.96 78.82
C GLU A 278 98.82 -79.49 79.04
N TYR A 279 97.75 -80.18 78.61
CA TYR A 279 97.69 -81.64 78.71
C TYR A 279 98.84 -82.32 77.98
N LYS A 280 99.22 -81.84 76.79
CA LYS A 280 100.28 -82.43 75.98
C LYS A 280 101.65 -82.28 76.66
N GLU A 281 101.96 -81.10 77.19
CA GLU A 281 103.25 -80.81 77.82
C GLU A 281 103.51 -81.69 79.06
N TYR A 282 102.53 -81.78 79.97
CA TYR A 282 102.69 -82.61 81.18
C TYR A 282 102.69 -84.11 80.86
N LYS A 283 102.06 -84.53 79.75
CA LYS A 283 102.03 -85.93 79.35
C LYS A 283 103.40 -86.39 78.86
N GLU A 284 104.08 -85.53 78.11
CA GLU A 284 105.43 -85.76 77.61
C GLU A 284 106.44 -85.89 78.77
N GLN A 285 106.32 -85.05 79.80
CA GLN A 285 107.12 -85.17 81.02
C GLN A 285 106.85 -86.46 81.79
N TYR A 286 105.58 -86.89 81.89
CA TYR A 286 105.20 -88.14 82.57
C TYR A 286 105.79 -89.37 81.88
N ASP A 287 105.78 -89.38 80.55
CA ASP A 287 106.25 -90.53 79.76
C ASP A 287 107.79 -90.65 79.74
N GLY A 288 108.54 -89.57 80.04
CA GLY A 288 110.01 -89.54 79.99
C GLY A 288 110.79 -89.99 81.26
N LEU A 289 110.12 -90.38 82.34
CA LEU A 289 110.75 -90.77 83.62
C LEU A 289 110.95 -92.30 83.74
N GLU A 290 112.20 -92.77 83.67
CA GLU A 290 112.61 -94.18 83.85
C GLU A 290 112.99 -94.53 85.31
N GLU A 291 112.87 -95.80 85.69
CA GLU A 291 113.16 -96.30 87.05
C GLU A 291 114.66 -96.23 87.36
N LYS A 292 115.03 -95.57 88.46
CA LYS A 292 116.42 -95.43 88.89
C LYS A 292 116.61 -96.02 90.28
N ILE A 293 116.91 -97.31 90.28
CA ILE A 293 117.05 -98.13 91.48
C ILE A 293 118.47 -97.98 92.05
N ILE A 294 118.58 -97.61 93.34
CA ILE A 294 119.85 -97.47 94.04
C ILE A 294 119.86 -98.39 95.26
N THR A 295 120.91 -99.20 95.40
CA THR A 295 121.09 -100.12 96.52
C THR A 295 121.71 -99.41 97.73
N CYS A 296 120.99 -99.41 98.85
CA CYS A 296 121.40 -98.79 100.10
C CYS A 296 122.63 -99.49 100.67
N THR A 297 123.75 -98.77 100.73
CA THR A 297 125.05 -99.26 101.21
C THR A 297 125.06 -99.66 102.69
N LYS A 298 123.99 -99.39 103.44
CA LYS A 298 123.84 -99.75 104.87
C LYS A 298 123.08 -101.04 105.11
N CYS A 299 122.05 -101.33 104.31
CA CYS A 299 121.16 -102.49 104.52
C CYS A 299 120.98 -103.38 103.29
N GLY A 300 121.60 -103.04 102.15
CA GLY A 300 121.50 -103.78 100.90
C GLY A 300 120.16 -103.62 100.17
N ASN A 301 119.25 -102.78 100.65
CA ASN A 301 117.91 -102.62 100.05
C ASN A 301 117.91 -101.63 98.88
N GLU A 302 117.22 -101.96 97.80
CA GLU A 302 117.11 -101.15 96.58
C GLU A 302 115.87 -100.24 96.59
N ILE A 303 116.04 -98.94 96.25
CA ILE A 303 114.95 -97.94 96.19
C ILE A 303 114.99 -97.21 94.84
N ASP A 304 113.82 -97.05 94.19
CA ASP A 304 113.66 -96.14 93.04
C ASP A 304 113.31 -94.72 93.50
N ILE A 305 114.17 -93.77 93.15
CA ILE A 305 114.04 -92.35 93.50
C ILE A 305 113.08 -91.56 92.59
N ASN A 306 112.62 -92.12 91.47
CA ASN A 306 111.79 -91.39 90.49
C ASN A 306 110.28 -91.59 90.65
N ASN A 307 109.82 -92.54 91.48
CA ASN A 307 108.42 -92.92 91.59
C ASN A 307 107.49 -91.76 92.06
N LEU A 308 108.00 -90.90 92.96
CA LEU A 308 107.23 -89.80 93.53
C LEU A 308 106.82 -88.74 92.48
N GLU A 309 107.70 -88.45 91.51
CA GLU A 309 107.43 -87.42 90.49
C GLU A 309 106.44 -87.93 89.43
N LYS A 310 106.44 -89.24 89.16
CA LYS A 310 105.47 -89.88 88.26
C LYS A 310 104.05 -89.72 88.80
N ASP A 311 103.81 -90.01 90.08
CA ASP A 311 102.48 -89.86 90.69
C ASP A 311 101.97 -88.41 90.69
N ARG A 312 102.87 -87.44 90.86
CA ARG A 312 102.51 -86.02 90.79
C ARG A 312 102.00 -85.64 89.39
N LEU A 313 102.73 -86.03 88.34
CA LEU A 313 102.39 -85.72 86.95
C LEU A 313 101.07 -86.40 86.52
N ALA A 314 100.79 -87.62 86.99
CA ALA A 314 99.51 -88.30 86.73
C ALA A 314 98.30 -87.52 87.27
N ASN A 315 98.42 -86.92 88.45
CA ASN A 315 97.35 -86.12 89.06
C ASN A 315 97.10 -84.80 88.31
N ILE A 316 98.15 -84.15 87.81
CA ILE A 316 98.02 -82.94 86.98
C ILE A 316 97.23 -83.26 85.69
N LEU A 317 97.59 -84.34 84.99
CA LEU A 317 96.91 -84.76 83.77
C LEU A 317 95.41 -85.07 84.00
N LYS A 318 95.08 -85.73 85.10
CA LYS A 318 93.68 -85.99 85.50
C LYS A 318 92.88 -84.70 85.67
N THR A 319 93.51 -83.67 86.25
CA THR A 319 92.88 -82.37 86.49
C THR A 319 92.66 -81.59 85.20
N ILE A 320 93.60 -81.65 84.26
CA ILE A 320 93.46 -80.97 82.96
C ILE A 320 92.33 -81.62 82.14
N ILE A 321 92.24 -82.96 82.14
CA ILE A 321 91.15 -83.67 81.46
C ILE A 321 89.77 -83.28 82.00
N SER A 322 89.63 -83.16 83.33
CA SER A 322 88.34 -82.81 83.94
C SER A 322 87.92 -81.38 83.54
N LYS A 323 88.85 -80.41 83.60
CA LYS A 323 88.61 -79.03 83.13
C LYS A 323 88.24 -78.98 81.64
N GLY A 324 88.93 -79.75 80.80
CA GLY A 324 88.66 -79.81 79.36
C GLY A 324 87.26 -80.35 79.02
N LYS A 325 86.77 -81.34 79.79
CA LYS A 325 85.41 -81.87 79.66
C LYS A 325 84.34 -80.84 80.04
N VAL A 326 84.55 -80.08 81.12
CA VAL A 326 83.61 -79.02 81.54
C VAL A 326 83.47 -77.96 80.46
N LYS A 327 84.58 -77.46 79.89
CA LYS A 327 84.50 -76.46 78.81
C LYS A 327 83.85 -76.96 77.52
N ALA A 328 83.96 -78.25 77.22
CA ALA A 328 83.25 -78.82 76.08
C ALA A 328 81.72 -78.79 76.26
N VAL A 329 81.22 -78.95 77.49
CA VAL A 329 79.78 -78.88 77.80
C VAL A 329 79.29 -77.42 77.72
N GLU A 330 80.03 -76.47 78.29
CA GLU A 330 79.65 -75.04 78.26
C GLU A 330 79.48 -74.49 76.83
N ILE A 331 80.31 -74.94 75.88
CA ILE A 331 80.22 -74.54 74.47
C ILE A 331 78.90 -74.99 73.83
N GLU A 332 78.48 -76.23 74.08
CA GLU A 332 77.25 -76.78 73.52
C GLU A 332 75.99 -76.15 74.14
N GLU A 333 76.03 -75.81 75.43
CA GLU A 333 74.95 -75.08 76.09
C GLU A 333 74.81 -73.66 75.53
N ALA A 334 75.91 -72.94 75.33
CA ALA A 334 75.90 -71.60 74.74
C ALA A 334 75.33 -71.59 73.31
N LYS A 335 75.62 -72.61 72.49
CA LYS A 335 75.03 -72.76 71.14
C LYS A 335 73.52 -72.90 71.18
N LYS A 336 73.00 -73.78 72.04
CA LYS A 336 71.55 -74.01 72.19
C LYS A 336 70.83 -72.75 72.67
N GLU A 337 71.43 -72.00 73.59
CA GLU A 337 70.82 -70.78 74.12
C GLU A 337 70.74 -69.66 73.08
N ASN A 338 71.79 -69.47 72.28
CA ASN A 338 71.78 -68.49 71.19
C ASN A 338 70.69 -68.79 70.14
N GLN A 339 70.57 -70.05 69.72
CA GLN A 339 69.54 -70.45 68.76
C GLN A 339 68.12 -70.21 69.29
N LYS A 340 67.89 -70.48 70.58
CA LYS A 340 66.59 -70.20 71.24
C LYS A 340 66.26 -68.71 71.25
N LYS A 341 67.24 -67.84 71.52
CA LYS A 341 67.06 -66.37 71.55
C LYS A 341 66.68 -65.81 70.18
N GLU A 342 67.30 -66.30 69.09
CA GLU A 342 66.98 -65.86 67.73
C GLU A 342 65.57 -66.28 67.29
N LEU A 343 65.16 -67.52 67.58
CA LEU A 343 63.83 -68.01 67.21
C LEU A 343 62.72 -67.17 67.88
N GLN A 344 62.88 -66.88 69.18
CA GLN A 344 61.93 -66.05 69.93
C GLN A 344 61.81 -64.61 69.39
N TYR A 345 62.88 -64.04 68.85
CA TYR A 345 62.83 -62.72 68.21
C TYR A 345 62.05 -62.77 66.90
N SER A 346 62.35 -63.76 66.04
CA SER A 346 61.68 -63.92 64.75
C SER A 346 60.17 -64.11 64.90
N ASP A 347 59.72 -64.90 65.88
CA ASP A 347 58.29 -65.14 66.11
C ASP A 347 57.56 -63.86 66.50
N LYS A 348 58.12 -63.06 67.43
CA LYS A 348 57.55 -61.78 67.86
C LYS A 348 57.45 -60.77 66.72
N VAL A 349 58.47 -60.68 65.87
CA VAL A 349 58.48 -59.77 64.71
C VAL A 349 57.41 -60.16 63.70
N ASN A 350 57.28 -61.46 63.40
CA ASN A 350 56.30 -61.95 62.43
C ASN A 350 54.86 -61.78 62.94
N GLU A 351 54.62 -62.06 64.22
CA GLU A 351 53.31 -61.86 64.86
C GLU A 351 52.88 -60.38 64.79
N TYR A 352 53.79 -59.44 65.09
CA TYR A 352 53.52 -58.01 65.03
C TYR A 352 53.18 -57.54 63.61
N LYS A 353 53.97 -57.93 62.60
CA LYS A 353 53.69 -57.60 61.20
C LYS A 353 52.37 -58.18 60.72
N LEU A 354 52.05 -59.42 61.12
CA LEU A 354 50.80 -60.07 60.74
C LEU A 354 49.59 -59.33 61.34
N ASN A 355 49.67 -58.91 62.60
CA ASN A 355 48.60 -58.17 63.27
C ASN A 355 48.38 -56.79 62.63
N LYS A 356 49.45 -56.04 62.38
CA LYS A 356 49.35 -54.73 61.69
C LYS A 356 48.85 -54.86 60.24
N SER A 357 49.24 -55.90 59.52
CA SER A 357 48.74 -56.18 58.16
C SER A 357 47.22 -56.43 58.14
N LYS A 358 46.68 -57.12 59.15
CA LYS A 358 45.23 -57.33 59.31
C LYS A 358 44.49 -56.02 59.60
N GLU A 359 45.04 -55.16 60.46
CA GLU A 359 44.48 -53.83 60.75
C GLU A 359 44.43 -52.96 59.49
N ILE A 360 45.51 -52.93 58.71
CA ILE A 360 45.61 -52.21 57.43
C ILE A 360 44.56 -52.71 56.43
N ALA A 361 44.41 -54.03 56.28
CA ALA A 361 43.44 -54.62 55.36
C ALA A 361 42.00 -54.22 55.73
N ASN A 362 41.66 -54.22 57.02
CA ASN A 362 40.34 -53.83 57.51
C ASN A 362 40.04 -52.34 57.23
N ILE A 363 41.01 -51.44 57.43
CA ILE A 363 40.82 -50.01 57.15
C ILE A 363 40.66 -49.78 55.64
N LYS A 364 41.43 -50.47 54.79
CA LYS A 364 41.29 -50.37 53.31
C LYS A 364 39.90 -50.78 52.82
N ILE A 365 39.32 -51.83 53.39
CA ILE A 365 37.93 -52.25 53.06
C ILE A 365 36.95 -51.13 53.41
N LYS A 366 37.03 -50.57 54.62
CA LYS A 366 36.16 -49.47 55.07
C LYS A 366 36.31 -48.21 54.22
N ILE A 367 37.53 -47.86 53.81
CA ILE A 367 37.79 -46.73 52.89
C ILE A 367 37.05 -46.97 51.57
N LYS A 368 37.22 -48.14 50.96
CA LYS A 368 36.57 -48.47 49.68
C LYS A 368 35.04 -48.42 49.76
N GLU A 369 34.46 -48.96 50.83
CA GLU A 369 33.00 -48.89 51.06
C GLU A 369 32.50 -47.44 51.17
N LEU A 370 33.25 -46.55 51.82
CA LEU A 370 32.88 -45.14 51.94
C LEU A 370 33.09 -44.37 50.62
N GLU A 371 34.13 -44.70 49.85
CA GLU A 371 34.37 -44.16 48.50
C GLU A 371 33.22 -44.53 47.54
N ASP A 372 32.81 -45.80 47.53
CA ASP A 372 31.69 -46.28 46.70
C ASP A 372 30.37 -45.60 47.08
N LYS A 373 30.10 -45.42 48.39
CA LYS A 373 28.93 -44.67 48.88
C LYS A 373 28.98 -43.19 48.49
N GLN A 374 30.14 -42.55 48.59
CA GLN A 374 30.32 -41.15 48.20
C GLN A 374 30.14 -40.96 46.69
N LEU A 375 30.63 -41.90 45.88
CA LEU A 375 30.45 -41.91 44.42
C LEU A 375 28.97 -42.07 44.04
N ALA A 376 28.24 -42.98 44.70
CA ALA A 376 26.81 -43.15 44.49
C ALA A 376 26.00 -41.89 44.85
N ALA A 377 26.27 -41.29 46.02
CA ALA A 377 25.61 -40.05 46.44
C ALA A 377 25.92 -38.88 45.50
N THR A 378 27.16 -38.80 44.98
CA THR A 378 27.55 -37.77 44.01
C THR A 378 26.79 -37.92 42.69
N LYS A 379 26.67 -39.16 42.18
CA LYS A 379 25.87 -39.45 40.96
C LYS A 379 24.40 -39.10 41.15
N GLU A 380 23.80 -39.43 42.28
CA GLU A 380 22.40 -39.10 42.57
C GLU A 380 22.17 -37.58 42.62
N ILE A 381 23.09 -36.85 43.26
CA ILE A 381 23.09 -35.38 43.27
C ILE A 381 23.21 -34.82 41.85
N GLU A 382 24.07 -35.38 41.01
CA GLU A 382 24.25 -34.94 39.62
C GLU A 382 22.99 -35.15 38.78
N VAL A 383 22.34 -36.31 38.91
CA VAL A 383 21.05 -36.59 38.25
C VAL A 383 19.96 -35.62 38.73
N LYS A 384 19.91 -35.33 40.03
CA LYS A 384 18.97 -34.35 40.59
C LYS A 384 19.22 -32.95 40.02
N LYS A 385 20.48 -32.51 39.95
CA LYS A 385 20.85 -31.22 39.33
C LYS A 385 20.44 -31.14 37.87
N GLN A 386 20.71 -32.18 37.07
CA GLN A 386 20.31 -32.22 35.67
C GLN A 386 18.79 -32.13 35.49
N THR A 387 18.04 -32.82 36.34
CA THR A 387 16.56 -32.78 36.32
C THR A 387 16.03 -31.38 36.64
N LEU A 388 16.57 -30.73 37.69
CA LEU A 388 16.18 -29.36 38.05
C LEU A 388 16.53 -28.36 36.94
N ILE A 389 17.73 -28.47 36.35
CA ILE A 389 18.14 -27.63 35.22
C ILE A 389 17.19 -27.79 34.04
N GLN A 390 16.75 -29.01 33.73
CA GLN A 390 15.82 -29.23 32.63
C GLN A 390 14.46 -28.57 32.89
N LYS A 391 13.89 -28.72 34.10
CA LYS A 391 12.63 -28.07 34.47
C LYS A 391 12.72 -26.54 34.40
N ILE A 392 13.82 -25.96 34.89
CA ILE A 392 14.09 -24.52 34.79
C ILE A 392 14.09 -24.08 33.32
N ARG A 393 14.79 -24.81 32.44
CA ARG A 393 14.83 -24.49 30.99
C ARG A 393 13.45 -24.54 30.35
N ASP A 394 12.63 -25.54 30.70
CA ASP A 394 11.29 -25.69 30.14
C ASP A 394 10.39 -24.50 30.55
N LEU A 395 10.43 -24.09 31.82
CA LEU A 395 9.71 -22.92 32.32
C LEU A 395 10.23 -21.60 31.73
N GLU A 396 11.55 -21.42 31.58
CA GLU A 396 12.15 -20.26 30.91
C GLU A 396 11.73 -20.18 29.43
N GLN A 397 11.54 -21.33 28.77
CA GLN A 397 11.04 -21.37 27.40
C GLN A 397 9.55 -20.98 27.34
N GLN A 398 8.74 -21.41 28.31
CA GLN A 398 7.35 -20.99 28.43
C GLN A 398 7.22 -19.48 28.68
N GLU A 399 8.02 -18.93 29.60
CA GLU A 399 8.09 -17.49 29.87
C GLU A 399 8.39 -16.69 28.59
N LYS A 400 9.44 -17.10 27.84
CA LYS A 400 9.79 -16.48 26.55
C LYS A 400 8.66 -16.57 25.53
N SER A 401 7.96 -17.70 25.46
CA SER A 401 6.82 -17.87 24.55
C SER A 401 5.66 -16.95 24.92
N ILE A 402 5.38 -16.76 26.22
CA ILE A 402 4.33 -15.85 26.70
C ILE A 402 4.71 -14.39 26.42
N LEU A 403 5.97 -14.01 26.65
CA LEU A 403 6.47 -12.68 26.33
C LEU A 403 6.33 -12.37 24.83
N ALA A 404 6.74 -13.29 23.96
CA ALA A 404 6.59 -13.13 22.51
C ALA A 404 5.12 -13.01 22.08
N PHE A 405 4.23 -13.81 22.68
CA PHE A 405 2.79 -13.75 22.43
C PHE A 405 2.19 -12.38 22.84
N ASN A 406 2.58 -11.86 24.01
CA ASN A 406 2.12 -10.55 24.50
C ASN A 406 2.66 -9.39 23.65
N MET A 407 3.91 -9.46 23.19
CA MET A 407 4.46 -8.48 22.24
C MET A 407 3.66 -8.45 20.93
N ASN A 408 3.23 -9.61 20.43
CA ASN A 408 2.36 -9.68 19.26
C ASN A 408 1.00 -9.02 19.53
N ILE A 409 0.40 -9.24 20.70
CA ILE A 409 -0.84 -8.56 21.11
C ILE A 409 -0.67 -7.03 21.12
N GLU A 410 0.43 -6.50 21.64
CA GLU A 410 0.68 -5.05 21.63
C GLU A 410 0.77 -4.50 20.21
N ASN A 411 1.39 -5.24 19.28
CA ASN A 411 1.44 -4.84 17.87
C ASN A 411 0.05 -4.85 17.23
N LEU A 412 -0.77 -5.86 17.50
CA LEU A 412 -2.17 -5.91 17.03
C LEU A 412 -3.00 -4.75 17.59
N LYS A 413 -2.80 -4.37 18.87
CA LYS A 413 -3.45 -3.19 19.46
C LYS A 413 -3.05 -1.89 18.75
N LYS A 414 -1.77 -1.72 18.43
CA LYS A 414 -1.28 -0.55 17.67
C LYS A 414 -1.90 -0.49 16.28
N GLN A 415 -1.94 -1.61 15.55
CA GLN A 415 -2.59 -1.70 14.24
C GLN A 415 -4.09 -1.39 14.32
N GLN A 416 -4.79 -1.88 15.36
CA GLN A 416 -6.20 -1.57 15.56
C GLN A 416 -6.45 -0.08 15.79
N LEU A 417 -5.59 0.61 16.56
CA LEU A 417 -5.68 2.05 16.75
C LEU A 417 -5.52 2.83 15.44
N GLU A 418 -4.60 2.42 14.57
CA GLU A 418 -4.42 3.04 13.25
C GLU A 418 -5.64 2.82 12.34
N ILE A 419 -6.21 1.61 12.34
CA ILE A 419 -7.44 1.32 11.61
C ILE A 419 -8.58 2.21 12.09
N LEU A 420 -8.80 2.32 13.42
CA LEU A 420 -9.84 3.17 13.98
C LEU A 420 -9.66 4.64 13.58
N LYS A 421 -8.43 5.16 13.63
CA LYS A 421 -8.12 6.52 13.20
C LYS A 421 -8.43 6.74 11.72
N ASN A 422 -8.10 5.77 10.86
CA ASN A 422 -8.39 5.86 9.42
C ASN A 422 -9.91 5.84 9.15
N ILE A 423 -10.66 5.01 9.86
CA ILE A 423 -12.14 4.98 9.79
C ILE A 423 -12.72 6.33 10.20
N ASP A 424 -12.24 6.93 11.30
CA ASP A 424 -12.75 8.21 11.79
C ASP A 424 -12.46 9.36 10.80
N ASN A 425 -11.25 9.42 10.25
CA ASN A 425 -10.90 10.38 9.20
C ASN A 425 -11.78 10.21 7.94
N ALA A 426 -12.05 8.96 7.55
CA ALA A 426 -12.91 8.66 6.41
C ALA A 426 -14.36 9.10 6.66
N LYS A 427 -14.89 8.89 7.88
CA LYS A 427 -16.24 9.37 8.28
C LYS A 427 -16.35 10.89 8.28
N GLU A 428 -15.33 11.60 8.78
CA GLU A 428 -15.31 13.07 8.75
C GLU A 428 -15.31 13.59 7.31
N SER A 429 -14.47 13.00 6.45
CA SER A 429 -14.40 13.34 5.03
C SER A 429 -15.72 13.05 4.30
N LEU A 430 -16.37 11.92 4.63
CA LEU A 430 -17.67 11.54 4.09
C LEU A 430 -18.74 12.58 4.43
N SER A 431 -18.84 12.96 5.70
CA SER A 431 -19.77 14.00 6.19
C SER A 431 -19.56 15.34 5.47
N ASN A 432 -18.30 15.76 5.32
CA ASN A 432 -17.94 16.99 4.59
C ASN A 432 -18.34 16.92 3.10
N ASN A 433 -18.13 15.78 2.44
CA ASN A 433 -18.53 15.58 1.05
C ASN A 433 -20.04 15.59 0.89
N GLU A 434 -20.80 15.02 1.83
CA GLU A 434 -22.27 15.07 1.80
C GLU A 434 -22.82 16.50 1.87
N LEU A 435 -22.21 17.37 2.69
CA LEU A 435 -22.57 18.78 2.76
C LEU A 435 -22.26 19.51 1.44
N LYS A 436 -21.08 19.26 0.85
CA LYS A 436 -20.71 19.84 -0.45
C LYS A 436 -21.64 19.37 -1.57
N ILE A 437 -22.00 18.09 -1.60
CA ILE A 437 -22.96 17.53 -2.57
C ILE A 437 -24.30 18.26 -2.49
N LYS A 438 -24.82 18.50 -1.28
CA LYS A 438 -26.06 19.26 -1.08
C LYS A 438 -25.93 20.70 -1.60
N GLU A 439 -24.81 21.36 -1.33
CA GLU A 439 -24.56 22.72 -1.82
C GLU A 439 -24.47 22.77 -3.35
N ILE A 440 -23.77 21.82 -3.99
CA ILE A 440 -23.65 21.78 -5.45
C ILE A 440 -25.00 21.48 -6.11
N LYS A 441 -25.80 20.57 -5.55
CA LYS A 441 -27.17 20.30 -6.03
C LYS A 441 -28.04 21.57 -6.00
N LEU A 442 -27.97 22.32 -4.89
CA LEU A 442 -28.65 23.62 -4.79
C LEU A 442 -28.18 24.61 -5.86
N LEU A 443 -26.87 24.70 -6.13
CA LEU A 443 -26.32 25.58 -7.16
C LEU A 443 -26.75 25.17 -8.58
N ILE A 444 -26.81 23.87 -8.86
CA ILE A 444 -27.30 23.36 -10.15
C ILE A 444 -28.76 23.74 -10.35
N ASP A 445 -29.60 23.55 -9.33
CA ASP A 445 -31.02 23.88 -9.42
C ASP A 445 -31.25 25.40 -9.53
N ALA A 446 -30.49 26.21 -8.79
CA ALA A 446 -30.51 27.66 -8.92
C ALA A 446 -30.12 28.11 -10.33
N ALA A 447 -29.07 27.53 -10.92
CA ALA A 447 -28.64 27.86 -12.29
C ALA A 447 -29.65 27.38 -13.36
N LYS A 448 -30.35 26.26 -13.13
CA LYS A 448 -31.46 25.83 -13.99
C LYS A 448 -32.63 26.83 -13.92
N GLN A 449 -33.01 27.25 -12.72
CA GLN A 449 -34.07 28.26 -12.51
C GLN A 449 -33.70 29.59 -13.15
N PHE A 450 -32.45 30.06 -13.02
CA PHE A 450 -31.94 31.23 -13.72
C PHE A 450 -32.18 31.14 -15.23
N ASN A 451 -31.78 30.01 -15.83
CA ASN A 451 -31.91 29.81 -17.27
C ASN A 451 -33.38 29.77 -17.71
N SER A 452 -34.26 29.18 -16.90
CA SER A 452 -35.69 29.14 -17.15
C SER A 452 -36.32 30.54 -17.09
N ILE A 453 -35.99 31.35 -16.08
CA ILE A 453 -36.43 32.76 -15.99
C ILE A 453 -35.94 33.56 -17.19
N ARG A 454 -34.65 33.43 -17.53
CA ARG A 454 -34.06 34.11 -18.69
C ARG A 454 -34.79 33.76 -19.98
N LEU A 455 -35.08 32.47 -20.19
CA LEU A 455 -35.78 32.01 -21.39
C LEU A 455 -37.24 32.48 -21.41
N LYS A 456 -37.91 32.50 -20.26
CA LYS A 456 -39.28 33.03 -20.12
C LYS A 456 -39.32 34.50 -20.53
N LYS A 457 -38.40 35.33 -20.03
CA LYS A 457 -38.27 36.74 -20.42
C LYS A 457 -38.00 36.90 -21.93
N GLN A 458 -37.14 36.06 -22.52
CA GLN A 458 -36.92 36.05 -23.97
C GLN A 458 -38.20 35.70 -24.76
N THR A 459 -38.95 34.72 -24.26
CA THR A 459 -40.21 34.28 -24.89
C THR A 459 -41.29 35.35 -24.79
N GLU A 460 -41.39 36.03 -23.64
CA GLU A 460 -42.32 37.16 -23.42
C GLU A 460 -41.95 38.35 -24.33
N PHE A 461 -40.67 38.67 -24.45
CA PHE A 461 -40.19 39.70 -25.38
C PHE A 461 -40.62 39.41 -26.81
N ILE A 462 -40.36 38.20 -27.34
CA ILE A 462 -40.82 37.84 -28.69
C ILE A 462 -42.35 37.86 -28.76
N GLY A 463 -43.01 37.29 -27.75
CA GLY A 463 -44.47 37.19 -27.71
C GLY A 463 -45.16 38.55 -27.82
N SER A 464 -44.53 39.63 -27.37
CA SER A 464 -45.06 41.00 -27.51
C SER A 464 -45.18 41.48 -28.96
N TYR A 465 -44.44 40.89 -29.90
CA TYR A 465 -44.48 41.19 -31.34
C TYR A 465 -45.31 40.17 -32.14
N LEU A 466 -45.80 39.11 -31.50
CA LEU A 466 -46.60 38.06 -32.13
C LEU A 466 -48.04 38.10 -31.61
N ASN A 467 -48.97 37.69 -32.46
CA ASN A 467 -50.39 37.61 -32.19
C ASN A 467 -50.89 36.16 -32.30
N LYS A 468 -50.73 35.54 -33.48
CA LYS A 468 -51.22 34.19 -33.79
C LYS A 468 -50.12 33.15 -33.79
N VAL A 469 -48.88 33.55 -34.07
CA VAL A 469 -47.72 32.67 -33.97
C VAL A 469 -47.31 32.53 -32.49
N LYS A 470 -47.01 31.30 -32.07
CA LYS A 470 -46.30 31.05 -30.81
C LYS A 470 -45.05 30.25 -31.08
N LEU A 471 -43.95 30.69 -30.47
CA LEU A 471 -42.65 30.04 -30.51
C LEU A 471 -42.41 29.37 -29.15
N GLN A 472 -42.19 28.07 -29.17
CA GLN A 472 -41.92 27.27 -27.99
C GLN A 472 -40.44 26.86 -27.99
N PHE A 473 -39.72 27.17 -26.91
CA PHE A 473 -38.28 26.92 -26.76
C PHE A 473 -37.94 25.73 -25.85
N GLU A 474 -38.93 25.21 -25.12
CA GLU A 474 -38.78 24.07 -24.22
C GLU A 474 -40.04 23.22 -24.23
N ARG A 475 -39.90 21.95 -23.88
CA ARG A 475 -41.00 21.04 -23.59
C ARG A 475 -40.85 20.45 -22.19
N LEU A 476 -41.98 20.24 -21.52
CA LEU A 476 -42.02 19.41 -20.32
C LEU A 476 -41.90 17.93 -20.72
N THR A 477 -40.97 17.23 -20.07
CA THR A 477 -40.87 15.77 -20.16
C THR A 477 -41.89 15.11 -19.23
N LYS A 478 -42.09 13.79 -19.41
CA LYS A 478 -42.98 12.99 -18.53
C LYS A 478 -42.55 13.04 -17.06
N ASP A 479 -41.26 13.26 -16.82
CA ASP A 479 -40.65 13.31 -15.49
C ASP A 479 -40.72 14.71 -14.86
N GLY A 480 -41.38 15.67 -15.51
CA GLY A 480 -41.50 17.05 -15.05
C GLY A 480 -40.32 17.97 -15.40
N GLU A 481 -39.25 17.44 -16.00
CA GLU A 481 -38.09 18.27 -16.40
C GLU A 481 -38.38 19.02 -17.69
N LEU A 482 -38.00 20.31 -17.74
CA LEU A 482 -37.95 21.11 -18.96
C LEU A 482 -36.74 20.68 -19.80
N LYS A 483 -36.99 20.32 -21.06
CA LYS A 483 -35.95 20.04 -22.05
C LYS A 483 -36.03 21.03 -23.19
N ASP A 484 -34.86 21.38 -23.70
CA ASP A 484 -34.69 22.19 -24.89
C ASP A 484 -35.47 21.58 -26.08
N ASP A 485 -36.37 22.36 -26.68
CA ASP A 485 -37.20 21.97 -27.84
C ASP A 485 -37.46 23.20 -28.73
N PHE A 486 -37.81 23.05 -30.00
CA PHE A 486 -38.26 24.21 -30.79
C PHE A 486 -39.49 23.87 -31.61
N LYS A 487 -40.58 24.58 -31.35
CA LYS A 487 -41.81 24.43 -32.13
C LYS A 487 -42.40 25.78 -32.49
N ILE A 488 -42.89 25.85 -33.73
CA ILE A 488 -43.66 26.97 -34.24
C ILE A 488 -45.11 26.49 -34.34
N THR A 489 -46.01 27.25 -33.74
CA THR A 489 -47.46 27.03 -33.87
C THR A 489 -48.13 28.29 -34.39
N TYR A 490 -49.22 28.13 -35.13
CA TYR A 490 -50.09 29.22 -35.59
C TYR A 490 -51.53 28.87 -35.22
N GLU A 491 -52.18 29.73 -34.44
CA GLU A 491 -53.53 29.48 -33.91
C GLU A 491 -53.67 28.08 -33.24
N GLY A 492 -52.62 27.65 -32.53
CA GLY A 492 -52.58 26.40 -31.79
C GLY A 492 -52.23 25.14 -32.61
N ARG A 493 -52.03 25.24 -33.92
CA ARG A 493 -51.59 24.12 -34.76
C ARG A 493 -50.10 24.21 -35.10
N GLU A 494 -49.40 23.09 -35.07
CA GLU A 494 -47.98 23.04 -35.44
C GLU A 494 -47.77 23.39 -36.92
N PHE A 495 -46.67 24.11 -37.21
CA PHE A 495 -46.38 24.67 -38.55
C PHE A 495 -46.47 23.65 -39.69
N ASN A 496 -46.03 22.41 -39.46
CA ASN A 496 -46.05 21.35 -40.46
C ASN A 496 -47.47 20.94 -40.88
N ALA A 497 -48.44 21.05 -39.97
CA ALA A 497 -49.84 20.70 -40.20
C ALA A 497 -50.68 21.86 -40.79
N LEU A 498 -50.08 23.03 -40.99
CA LEU A 498 -50.76 24.20 -41.54
C LEU A 498 -50.96 24.08 -43.07
N SER A 499 -52.06 24.66 -43.55
CA SER A 499 -52.27 24.92 -44.98
C SER A 499 -51.26 25.93 -45.54
N ASN A 500 -51.12 26.01 -46.86
CA ASN A 500 -50.20 26.97 -47.48
C ASN A 500 -50.51 28.42 -47.09
N ALA A 501 -51.80 28.80 -47.05
CA ALA A 501 -52.22 30.13 -46.65
C ALA A 501 -51.80 30.46 -45.21
N GLU A 502 -52.00 29.51 -44.29
CA GLU A 502 -51.62 29.64 -42.88
C GLU A 502 -50.10 29.68 -42.70
N LYS A 503 -49.34 28.87 -43.46
CA LYS A 503 -47.88 28.92 -43.47
C LYS A 503 -47.35 30.28 -43.89
N ILE A 504 -47.92 30.87 -44.93
CA ILE A 504 -47.52 32.20 -45.38
C ILE A 504 -47.89 33.25 -44.32
N LYS A 505 -49.11 33.21 -43.75
CA LYS A 505 -49.51 34.15 -42.68
C LYS A 505 -48.62 34.04 -41.45
N ALA A 506 -48.29 32.82 -41.01
CA ALA A 506 -47.35 32.59 -39.91
C ALA A 506 -45.95 33.14 -40.24
N GLY A 507 -45.47 32.91 -41.47
CA GLY A 507 -44.21 33.45 -41.96
C GLY A 507 -44.18 34.98 -41.95
N LEU A 508 -45.23 35.64 -42.44
CA LEU A 508 -45.36 37.10 -42.48
C LEU A 508 -45.30 37.72 -41.09
N GLU A 509 -45.93 37.06 -40.11
CA GLU A 509 -45.91 37.50 -38.72
C GLU A 509 -44.50 37.40 -38.12
N ILE A 510 -43.75 36.36 -38.46
CA ILE A 510 -42.33 36.21 -38.08
C ILE A 510 -41.46 37.25 -38.80
N SER A 511 -41.68 37.51 -40.08
CA SER A 511 -41.02 38.60 -40.81
C SER A 511 -41.25 39.94 -40.13
N ASN A 512 -42.49 40.21 -39.71
CA ASN A 512 -42.87 41.42 -38.97
C ASN A 512 -42.20 41.52 -37.60
N LEU A 513 -42.11 40.40 -36.85
CA LEU A 513 -41.31 40.33 -35.62
C LEU A 513 -39.86 40.78 -35.88
N VAL A 514 -39.20 40.23 -36.90
CA VAL A 514 -37.79 40.55 -37.18
C VAL A 514 -37.62 42.01 -37.60
N MET A 515 -38.51 42.55 -38.44
CA MET A 515 -38.48 43.96 -38.85
C MET A 515 -38.62 44.90 -37.66
N ASN A 516 -39.58 44.64 -36.77
CA ASN A 516 -39.86 45.47 -35.61
C ASN A 516 -38.74 45.41 -34.56
N VAL A 517 -38.22 44.22 -34.26
CA VAL A 517 -37.11 44.04 -33.30
C VAL A 517 -35.85 44.74 -33.80
N LEU A 518 -35.56 44.66 -35.10
CA LEU A 518 -34.35 45.23 -35.69
C LEU A 518 -34.50 46.68 -36.17
N ASN A 519 -35.70 47.25 -36.09
CA ASN A 519 -36.08 48.56 -36.61
C ASN A 519 -35.70 48.75 -38.10
N LEU A 520 -35.87 47.68 -38.89
CA LEU A 520 -35.41 47.56 -40.28
C LEU A 520 -36.51 46.95 -41.15
N ASN A 521 -37.07 47.74 -42.06
CA ASN A 521 -38.08 47.29 -43.03
C ASN A 521 -37.40 46.92 -44.34
N LEU A 522 -37.50 45.65 -44.72
CA LEU A 522 -37.07 45.13 -46.02
C LEU A 522 -38.30 44.76 -46.85
N PRO A 523 -38.18 44.70 -48.19
CA PRO A 523 -39.27 44.22 -49.03
C PRO A 523 -39.64 42.78 -48.67
N ILE A 524 -40.91 42.43 -48.84
CA ILE A 524 -41.42 41.08 -48.66
C ILE A 524 -41.86 40.54 -50.01
N PHE A 525 -41.36 39.37 -50.38
CA PHE A 525 -41.78 38.61 -51.55
C PHE A 525 -42.67 37.44 -51.13
N ILE A 526 -43.93 37.50 -51.57
CA ILE A 526 -44.94 36.49 -51.27
C ILE A 526 -45.16 35.63 -52.51
N ASP A 527 -44.63 34.41 -52.50
CA ASP A 527 -44.89 33.43 -53.56
C ASP A 527 -46.11 32.56 -53.24
N ASN A 528 -46.77 32.05 -54.29
CA ASN A 528 -48.03 31.27 -54.20
C ASN A 528 -49.15 32.02 -53.46
N ALA A 529 -49.25 33.34 -53.70
CA ALA A 529 -50.22 34.20 -53.03
C ALA A 529 -51.68 33.90 -53.41
N GLU A 530 -51.94 33.11 -54.46
CA GLU A 530 -53.28 32.64 -54.81
C GLU A 530 -53.93 31.79 -53.71
N SER A 531 -53.13 31.24 -52.79
CA SER A 531 -53.63 30.51 -51.62
C SER A 531 -54.20 31.42 -50.53
N ILE A 532 -53.94 32.73 -50.58
CA ILE A 532 -54.33 33.70 -49.55
C ILE A 532 -55.49 34.56 -50.04
N THR A 533 -56.58 34.57 -49.28
CA THR A 533 -57.75 35.42 -49.56
C THR A 533 -57.55 36.87 -49.12
N GLU A 534 -56.87 37.06 -47.99
CA GLU A 534 -56.63 38.37 -47.37
C GLU A 534 -55.22 38.41 -46.79
N LEU A 535 -54.45 39.40 -47.25
CA LEU A 535 -53.10 39.66 -46.76
C LEU A 535 -53.18 40.66 -45.60
N PRO A 536 -52.42 40.43 -44.51
CA PRO A 536 -52.32 41.43 -43.44
C PRO A 536 -51.71 42.73 -43.98
N GLU A 537 -52.07 43.85 -43.39
CA GLU A 537 -51.37 45.11 -43.66
C GLU A 537 -49.93 45.02 -43.13
N LEU A 538 -48.98 45.43 -43.96
CA LEU A 538 -47.55 45.41 -43.65
C LEU A 538 -46.99 46.78 -43.98
N ASP A 539 -46.27 47.39 -43.03
CA ASP A 539 -45.63 48.70 -43.21
C ASP A 539 -44.28 48.59 -43.95
N THR A 540 -44.28 47.86 -45.07
CA THR A 540 -43.10 47.66 -45.92
C THR A 540 -43.53 47.43 -47.37
N GLN A 541 -42.56 47.42 -48.27
CA GLN A 541 -42.81 47.07 -49.66
C GLN A 541 -43.23 45.60 -49.79
N VAL A 542 -44.32 45.33 -50.52
CA VAL A 542 -44.83 43.97 -50.74
C VAL A 542 -44.85 43.64 -52.23
N ILE A 543 -44.19 42.55 -52.60
CA ILE A 543 -44.13 42.01 -53.95
C ILE A 543 -44.85 40.66 -53.95
N ILE A 544 -45.95 40.56 -54.69
CA ILE A 544 -46.88 39.43 -54.61
C ILE A 544 -46.82 38.65 -55.92
N ALA A 545 -46.42 37.38 -55.88
CA ALA A 545 -46.51 36.47 -57.02
C ALA A 545 -47.77 35.59 -56.90
N LYS A 546 -48.67 35.71 -57.87
CA LYS A 546 -49.97 35.02 -57.88
C LYS A 546 -50.16 34.22 -59.17
N VAL A 547 -50.54 32.95 -59.04
CA VAL A 547 -50.85 32.10 -60.20
C VAL A 547 -52.22 32.45 -60.76
N VAL A 548 -52.28 32.75 -62.06
CA VAL A 548 -53.53 32.93 -62.81
C VAL A 548 -53.46 32.05 -64.06
N LYS A 549 -54.32 31.03 -64.12
CA LYS A 549 -54.32 30.01 -65.17
C LYS A 549 -54.47 30.67 -66.57
N GLY A 550 -53.60 30.30 -67.51
CA GLY A 550 -53.60 30.80 -68.88
C GLY A 550 -53.10 32.24 -69.07
N LYS A 551 -52.77 32.96 -67.98
CA LYS A 551 -52.33 34.36 -68.05
C LYS A 551 -50.83 34.42 -68.36
N GLN A 552 -50.43 35.30 -69.28
CA GLN A 552 -49.01 35.63 -69.49
C GLN A 552 -48.48 36.45 -68.31
N LEU A 553 -47.16 36.50 -68.13
CA LEU A 553 -46.56 37.27 -67.04
C LEU A 553 -46.93 38.77 -67.16
N GLU A 554 -47.67 39.27 -66.17
CA GLU A 554 -48.07 40.68 -66.04
C GLU A 554 -47.62 41.21 -64.66
N ILE A 555 -47.24 42.48 -64.62
CA ILE A 555 -46.75 43.17 -63.42
C ILE A 555 -47.58 44.45 -63.30
N ALA A 556 -48.29 44.59 -62.19
CA ALA A 556 -49.27 45.65 -61.94
C ALA A 556 -49.11 46.27 -60.55
#